data_AF-A0A6P7TSI0-F1
#
_entry.id   AF-A0A6P7TSI0-F1
#
_cell.length_a   1.000
_cell.length_b   1.000
_cell.length_c   1.000
_cell.angle_alpha   90.00
_cell.angle_beta   90.00
_cell.angle_gamma   90.00
#
_symmetry.space_group_name_H-M   'P 1'
#
loop_
_entity.id
_entity.type
_entity.pdbx_description
1 polymer ?
#
loop_
_entity_poly.entity_id
_entity_poly.type
_entity_poly.pdbx_seq_one_letter_code
_entity_poly.pdbx_strand_id
1 'polypeptide(L)'
;MQNRIEKLSETKLNSVNLFKAVNEHALSLCNYYIGLIDLEPCEFEEIDKLVRKILMNLNVHMKPACKERLYLPRNMFGRGLISITFKAEKMLLDFKTSLERRKFTSLRSAGILWAEQQRKSHMATITEFLRIKYESSQHIEQTLKSLQIECLLSAIKKKTLHSKLFESLNNETFDIQTSSKWIVKENISPKSEAMFFLLQDRS
;
A
#
# COMPACT_ATOMS: atom_id res chain seq x y z
N MET A 1 -3.42 -4.95 -16.34
CA MET A 1 -3.92 -4.86 -14.95
C MET A 1 -5.42 -4.57 -14.91
N GLN A 2 -5.90 -3.53 -15.60
CA GLN A 2 -7.32 -3.12 -15.65
C GLN A 2 -8.31 -4.27 -15.94
N ASN A 3 -8.16 -4.96 -17.07
CA ASN A 3 -9.07 -6.07 -17.44
C ASN A 3 -9.14 -7.19 -16.38
N ARG A 4 -8.08 -7.38 -15.58
CA ARG A 4 -8.09 -8.36 -14.49
C ARG A 4 -8.93 -7.86 -13.30
N ILE A 5 -8.81 -6.58 -12.94
CA ILE A 5 -9.61 -5.98 -11.87
C ILE A 5 -11.09 -5.98 -12.25
N GLU A 6 -11.41 -5.64 -13.50
CA GLU A 6 -12.79 -5.65 -14.02
C GLU A 6 -13.39 -7.06 -13.94
N LYS A 7 -12.70 -8.08 -14.49
CA LYS A 7 -13.14 -9.48 -14.40
C LYS A 7 -13.30 -9.97 -12.96
N LEU A 8 -12.38 -9.59 -12.06
CA LEU A 8 -12.50 -9.93 -10.65
C LEU A 8 -13.70 -9.26 -9.99
N SER A 9 -14.05 -8.03 -10.39
CA SER A 9 -15.22 -7.34 -9.86
C SER A 9 -16.55 -7.88 -10.38
N GLU A 10 -16.56 -8.60 -11.51
CA GLU A 10 -17.74 -9.32 -12.01
C GLU A 10 -18.03 -10.58 -11.21
N THR A 11 -17.01 -11.14 -10.54
CA THR A 11 -17.21 -12.28 -9.65
C THR A 11 -18.04 -11.87 -8.43
N LYS A 12 -18.94 -12.74 -7.96
CA LYS A 12 -19.75 -12.52 -6.75
C LYS A 12 -18.95 -12.73 -5.46
N LEU A 13 -17.70 -12.28 -5.42
CA LEU A 13 -16.86 -12.33 -4.23
C LEU A 13 -17.32 -11.28 -3.21
N ASN A 14 -17.20 -11.63 -1.94
CA ASN A 14 -17.29 -10.63 -0.88
C ASN A 14 -16.10 -9.67 -0.95
N SER A 15 -16.22 -8.54 -0.27
CA SER A 15 -15.21 -7.49 -0.29
C SER A 15 -13.83 -7.97 0.17
N VAL A 16 -13.76 -8.77 1.24
CA VAL A 16 -12.50 -9.32 1.75
C VAL A 16 -11.79 -10.15 0.67
N ASN A 17 -12.52 -11.04 0.01
CA ASN A 17 -11.97 -11.91 -1.02
C ASN A 17 -11.67 -11.14 -2.31
N LEU A 18 -12.45 -10.11 -2.65
CA LEU A 18 -12.17 -9.25 -3.79
C LEU A 18 -10.81 -8.54 -3.63
N PHE A 19 -10.55 -7.90 -2.49
CA PHE A 19 -9.27 -7.21 -2.27
C PHE A 19 -8.09 -8.19 -2.21
N LYS A 20 -8.26 -9.38 -1.60
CA LYS A 20 -7.26 -10.45 -1.68
C LYS A 20 -6.96 -10.85 -3.12
N ALA A 21 -7.99 -11.12 -3.91
CA ALA A 21 -7.84 -11.50 -5.32
C ALA A 21 -7.20 -10.38 -6.16
N VAL A 22 -7.55 -9.11 -5.93
CA VAL A 22 -6.92 -7.97 -6.60
C VAL A 22 -5.43 -7.89 -6.24
N ASN A 23 -5.08 -8.01 -4.96
CA ASN A 23 -3.70 -8.00 -4.50
C ASN A 23 -2.87 -9.15 -5.11
N GLU A 24 -3.44 -10.35 -5.16
CA GLU A 24 -2.76 -11.58 -5.60
C GLU A 24 -2.71 -11.75 -7.11
N HIS A 25 -3.74 -11.36 -7.86
CA HIS A 25 -3.86 -11.64 -9.30
C HIS A 25 -3.67 -10.42 -10.19
N ALA A 26 -4.00 -9.22 -9.71
CA ALA A 26 -3.84 -7.99 -10.49
C ALA A 26 -2.55 -7.26 -10.13
N LEU A 27 -2.32 -6.99 -8.83
CA LEU A 27 -1.17 -6.21 -8.37
C LEU A 27 0.14 -7.02 -8.32
N SER A 28 0.08 -8.35 -8.26
CA SER A 28 1.27 -9.20 -8.39
C SER A 28 1.98 -9.04 -9.73
N LEU A 29 1.27 -8.59 -10.78
CA LEU A 29 1.89 -8.29 -12.08
C LEU A 29 2.96 -7.21 -11.98
N CYS A 30 2.81 -6.23 -11.09
CA CYS A 30 3.82 -5.20 -10.89
C CYS A 30 5.14 -5.79 -10.39
N ASN A 31 5.12 -6.92 -9.69
CA ASN A 31 6.32 -7.53 -9.15
C ASN A 31 7.35 -7.88 -10.24
N TYR A 32 6.91 -8.17 -11.47
CA TYR A 32 7.79 -8.50 -12.58
C TYR A 32 8.53 -7.29 -13.15
N TYR A 33 7.95 -6.10 -13.00
CA TYR A 33 8.47 -4.86 -13.57
C TYR A 33 9.25 -4.04 -12.55
N ILE A 34 8.85 -4.09 -11.27
CA ILE A 34 9.54 -3.40 -10.18
C ILE A 34 10.98 -3.92 -10.07
N GLY A 35 11.96 -3.04 -10.23
CA GLY A 35 13.39 -3.35 -10.17
C GLY A 35 13.99 -3.87 -11.48
N LEU A 36 13.17 -4.11 -12.51
CA LEU A 36 13.64 -4.39 -13.86
C LEU A 36 13.62 -3.13 -14.72
N ILE A 37 12.54 -2.34 -14.61
CA ILE A 37 12.39 -1.04 -15.26
C ILE A 37 12.74 0.02 -14.23
N ASP A 38 13.56 0.99 -14.64
CA ASP A 38 13.88 2.16 -13.83
C ASP A 38 12.66 3.07 -13.82
N LEU A 39 11.90 3.00 -12.72
CA LEU A 39 10.68 3.76 -12.50
C LEU A 39 10.86 4.70 -11.32
N GLU A 40 10.43 5.94 -11.50
CA GLU A 40 10.45 6.97 -10.49
C GLU A 40 9.25 6.87 -9.53
N PRO A 41 9.34 7.39 -8.29
CA PRO A 41 8.25 7.37 -7.32
C PRO A 41 6.92 7.89 -7.84
N CYS A 42 6.95 8.96 -8.65
CA CYS A 42 5.74 9.56 -9.20
C CYS A 42 5.00 8.61 -10.15
N GLU A 43 5.72 7.75 -10.88
CA GLU A 43 5.11 6.78 -11.80
C GLU A 43 4.35 5.70 -11.02
N PHE A 44 4.89 5.24 -9.89
CA PHE A 44 4.17 4.33 -9.00
C PHE A 44 2.88 4.96 -8.44
N GLU A 45 2.93 6.25 -8.09
CA GLU A 45 1.75 6.98 -7.64
C GLU A 45 0.68 7.12 -8.74
N GLU A 46 1.08 7.28 -10.00
CA GLU A 46 0.16 7.29 -11.14
C GLU A 46 -0.53 5.93 -11.32
N ILE A 47 0.20 4.82 -11.17
CA ILE A 47 -0.42 3.49 -11.24
C ILE A 47 -1.42 3.32 -10.07
N ASP A 48 -1.08 3.77 -8.86
CA ASP A 48 -2.00 3.77 -7.72
C ASP A 48 -3.25 4.64 -7.98
N LYS A 49 -3.11 5.80 -8.65
CA LYS A 49 -4.24 6.65 -9.07
C LYS A 49 -5.14 5.91 -10.09
N LEU A 50 -4.56 5.22 -11.07
CA LEU A 50 -5.30 4.44 -12.05
C LEU A 50 -6.09 3.30 -11.40
N VAL A 51 -5.47 2.54 -10.49
CA VAL A 51 -6.15 1.48 -9.74
C VAL A 51 -7.34 2.05 -8.96
N ARG A 52 -7.15 3.19 -8.26
CA ARG A 52 -8.25 3.85 -7.55
C ARG A 52 -9.37 4.30 -8.49
N LYS A 53 -9.04 4.84 -9.67
CA LYS A 53 -10.04 5.24 -10.68
C LYS A 53 -10.87 4.04 -11.15
N ILE A 54 -10.24 2.89 -11.40
CA ILE A 54 -10.94 1.65 -11.77
C ILE A 54 -11.88 1.20 -10.65
N LEU A 55 -11.41 1.19 -9.40
CA LEU A 55 -12.24 0.81 -8.25
C LEU A 55 -13.42 1.77 -8.02
N MET A 56 -13.25 3.06 -8.33
CA MET A 56 -14.33 4.04 -8.29
C MET A 56 -15.37 3.80 -9.39
N ASN A 57 -14.94 3.52 -10.62
CA ASN A 57 -15.84 3.21 -11.73
C ASN A 57 -16.68 1.95 -11.44
N LEU A 58 -16.11 0.97 -10.76
CA LEU A 58 -16.81 -0.26 -10.34
C LEU A 58 -17.69 -0.06 -9.10
N ASN A 59 -17.73 1.14 -8.52
CA ASN A 59 -18.42 1.47 -7.26
C ASN A 59 -17.94 0.64 -6.06
N VAL A 60 -16.72 0.09 -6.13
CA VAL A 60 -16.09 -0.64 -5.02
C VAL A 60 -15.49 0.35 -4.03
N HIS A 61 -15.13 1.57 -4.44
CA HIS A 61 -14.68 2.64 -3.56
C HIS A 61 -15.35 3.96 -3.96
N MET A 62 -15.88 4.69 -2.97
CA MET A 62 -16.59 5.94 -3.23
C MET A 62 -15.61 7.11 -3.35
N LYS A 63 -15.79 7.98 -4.35
CA LYS A 63 -14.98 9.20 -4.53
C LYS A 63 -14.85 10.08 -3.27
N PRO A 64 -15.90 10.30 -2.45
CA PRO A 64 -15.79 11.07 -1.21
C PRO A 64 -15.17 10.31 -0.01
N ALA A 65 -14.88 9.01 -0.15
CA ALA A 65 -14.27 8.24 0.94
C ALA A 65 -12.77 8.52 1.04
N CYS A 66 -12.19 8.23 2.20
CA CYS A 66 -10.79 8.48 2.49
C CYS A 66 -9.87 7.56 1.66
N LYS A 67 -9.00 8.14 0.83
CA LYS A 67 -8.10 7.36 -0.06
C LYS A 67 -7.04 6.57 0.72
N GLU A 68 -6.56 7.10 1.84
CA GLU A 68 -5.50 6.50 2.66
C GLU A 68 -6.03 5.25 3.37
N ARG A 69 -7.30 5.29 3.79
CA ARG A 69 -8.00 4.18 4.43
C ARG A 69 -8.14 2.95 3.52
N LEU A 70 -8.12 3.15 2.21
CA LEU A 70 -8.09 2.06 1.24
C LEU A 70 -6.85 1.17 1.41
N TYR A 71 -5.70 1.79 1.72
CA TYR A 71 -4.40 1.13 1.83
C TYR A 71 -4.07 0.63 3.24
N LEU A 72 -4.82 1.08 4.25
CA LEU A 72 -4.70 0.56 5.61
C LEU A 72 -5.10 -0.93 5.66
N PRO A 73 -4.49 -1.71 6.58
CA PRO A 73 -4.86 -3.11 6.74
C PRO A 73 -6.24 -3.23 7.41
N ARG A 74 -6.94 -4.33 7.11
CA ARG A 74 -8.34 -4.54 7.57
C ARG A 74 -8.49 -4.66 9.08
N ASN A 75 -7.46 -5.12 9.76
CA ASN A 75 -7.38 -5.19 11.23
C ASN A 75 -7.15 -3.82 11.89
N MET A 76 -6.94 -2.75 11.11
CA MET A 76 -6.77 -1.38 11.57
C MET A 76 -7.72 -0.43 10.82
N PHE A 77 -8.99 -0.81 10.73
CA PHE A 77 -10.07 -0.06 10.06
C PHE A 77 -9.87 0.22 8.57
N GLY A 78 -8.87 -0.36 7.92
CA GLY A 78 -8.65 -0.18 6.48
C GLY A 78 -9.38 -1.20 5.61
N ARG A 79 -9.13 -1.14 4.30
CA ARG A 79 -9.72 -2.08 3.31
C ARG A 79 -8.74 -3.11 2.77
N GLY A 80 -7.46 -2.95 3.06
CA GLY A 80 -6.41 -3.92 2.75
C GLY A 80 -6.02 -3.99 1.28
N LEU A 81 -6.20 -2.90 0.50
CA LEU A 81 -5.58 -2.80 -0.82
C LEU A 81 -4.07 -2.55 -0.65
N ILE A 82 -3.23 -3.27 -1.38
CA ILE A 82 -1.79 -2.99 -1.37
C ILE A 82 -1.51 -1.76 -2.24
N SER A 83 -0.86 -0.74 -1.69
CA SER A 83 -0.31 0.37 -2.51
C SER A 83 0.88 -0.12 -3.30
N ILE A 84 0.90 0.19 -4.59
CA ILE A 84 2.01 -0.14 -5.48
C ILE A 84 3.26 0.64 -5.07
N THR A 85 3.09 1.90 -4.66
CA THR A 85 4.17 2.74 -4.15
C THR A 85 4.86 2.09 -2.95
N PHE A 86 4.09 1.70 -1.93
CA PHE A 86 4.65 1.04 -0.74
C PHE A 86 5.26 -0.33 -1.03
N LYS A 87 4.67 -1.05 -1.98
CA LYS A 87 5.21 -2.34 -2.42
C LYS A 87 6.54 -2.16 -3.16
N ALA A 88 6.65 -1.17 -4.04
CA ALA A 88 7.86 -0.86 -4.78
C ALA A 88 8.99 -0.45 -3.85
N GLU A 89 8.73 0.45 -2.89
CA GLU A 89 9.69 0.83 -1.85
C GLU A 89 10.29 -0.40 -1.15
N LYS A 90 9.41 -1.31 -0.69
CA LYS A 90 9.83 -2.53 -0.02
C LYS A 90 10.65 -3.43 -0.93
N MET A 91 10.18 -3.66 -2.16
CA MET A 91 10.86 -4.55 -3.11
C MET A 91 12.23 -4.01 -3.51
N LEU A 92 12.36 -2.71 -3.76
CA LEU A 92 13.62 -2.07 -4.11
C LEU A 92 14.62 -2.10 -2.93
N LEU A 93 14.14 -1.86 -1.71
CA LEU A 93 14.96 -1.98 -0.51
C LEU A 93 15.42 -3.43 -0.28
N ASP A 94 14.49 -4.40 -0.33
CA ASP A 94 14.80 -5.82 -0.19
C ASP A 94 15.78 -6.28 -1.29
N PHE A 95 15.64 -5.76 -2.51
CA PHE A 95 16.56 -6.05 -3.62
C PHE A 95 17.96 -5.49 -3.38
N LYS A 96 18.09 -4.20 -3.04
CA LYS A 96 19.37 -3.54 -2.74
C LYS A 96 20.11 -4.24 -1.60
N THR A 97 19.42 -4.48 -0.50
CA THR A 97 19.99 -5.14 0.69
C THR A 97 20.43 -6.57 0.38
N SER A 98 19.69 -7.29 -0.46
CA SER A 98 20.11 -8.62 -0.92
C SER A 98 21.37 -8.61 -1.77
N LEU A 99 21.59 -7.56 -2.59
CA LEU A 99 22.80 -7.39 -3.38
C LEU A 99 23.98 -6.99 -2.49
N GLU A 100 23.76 -6.09 -1.54
CA GLU A 100 24.77 -5.66 -0.57
C GLU A 100 25.27 -6.81 0.30
N ARG A 101 24.37 -7.70 0.74
CA ARG A 101 24.74 -8.92 1.49
C ARG A 101 25.58 -9.89 0.64
N ARG A 102 25.30 -9.99 -0.66
CA ARG A 102 25.95 -10.94 -1.58
C ARG A 102 27.15 -10.39 -2.34
N LYS A 103 27.47 -9.10 -2.20
CA LYS A 103 28.54 -8.44 -2.99
C LYS A 103 29.91 -9.08 -2.81
N PHE A 104 30.21 -9.60 -1.62
CA PHE A 104 31.50 -10.24 -1.31
C PHE A 104 31.59 -11.67 -1.82
N THR A 105 30.46 -12.33 -2.05
CA THR A 105 30.40 -13.72 -2.52
C THR A 105 30.22 -13.82 -4.03
N SER A 106 29.58 -12.83 -4.65
CA SER A 106 29.21 -12.86 -6.07
C SER A 106 29.70 -11.61 -6.79
N LEU A 107 30.67 -11.79 -7.69
CA LEU A 107 31.16 -10.75 -8.61
C LEU A 107 30.02 -10.14 -9.44
N ARG A 108 29.05 -10.96 -9.83
CA ARG A 108 27.84 -10.49 -10.52
C ARG A 108 27.03 -9.52 -9.66
N SER A 109 26.81 -9.84 -8.39
CA SER A 109 26.06 -8.97 -7.47
C SER A 109 26.79 -7.65 -7.21
N ALA A 110 28.12 -7.71 -7.06
CA ALA A 110 28.96 -6.52 -6.96
C ALA A 110 28.91 -5.65 -8.23
N GLY A 111 29.00 -6.27 -9.41
CA GLY A 111 28.94 -5.57 -10.70
C GLY A 111 27.59 -4.89 -10.94
N ILE A 112 26.47 -5.54 -10.60
CA ILE A 112 25.13 -4.95 -10.68
C ILE A 112 25.03 -3.75 -9.72
N LEU A 113 25.43 -3.91 -8.46
CA LEU A 113 25.37 -2.84 -7.48
C LEU A 113 26.21 -1.62 -7.91
N TRP A 114 27.39 -1.86 -8.45
CA TRP A 114 28.24 -0.80 -8.98
C TRP A 114 27.59 -0.08 -10.17
N ALA A 115 27.04 -0.82 -11.13
CA ALA A 115 26.38 -0.25 -12.31
C ALA A 115 25.16 0.60 -11.93
N GLU A 116 24.33 0.12 -11.01
CA GLU A 116 23.16 0.86 -10.49
C GLU A 116 23.58 2.16 -9.77
N GLN A 117 24.66 2.12 -8.99
CA GLN A 117 25.21 3.32 -8.34
C GLN A 117 25.69 4.37 -9.34
N GLN A 118 26.30 3.97 -10.45
CA GLN A 118 26.74 4.92 -11.50
C GLN A 118 25.54 5.58 -12.20
N ARG A 119 24.47 4.82 -12.43
CA ARG A 119 23.24 5.33 -13.06
C ARG A 119 22.42 6.24 -12.15
N LYS A 120 22.69 6.21 -10.83
CA LYS A 120 21.90 6.93 -9.81
C LYS A 120 20.41 6.61 -9.89
N SER A 121 20.09 5.36 -10.22
CA SER A 121 18.71 4.89 -10.32
C SER A 121 17.96 5.09 -9.00
N HIS A 122 16.63 5.07 -9.06
CA HIS A 122 15.80 5.14 -7.86
C HIS A 122 16.14 4.00 -6.87
N MET A 123 16.46 2.81 -7.41
CA MET A 123 16.92 1.66 -6.62
C MET A 123 18.19 1.97 -5.82
N ALA A 124 19.18 2.63 -6.42
CA ALA A 124 20.43 2.96 -5.74
C ALA A 124 20.21 3.96 -4.58
N THR A 125 19.33 4.94 -4.79
CA THR A 125 19.05 6.04 -3.85
C THR A 125 17.93 5.72 -2.85
N ILE A 126 17.29 4.55 -2.94
CA ILE A 126 16.10 4.17 -2.16
C ILE A 126 16.27 4.36 -0.64
N THR A 127 17.43 4.04 -0.08
CA THR A 127 17.69 4.16 1.36
C THR A 127 17.64 5.61 1.83
N GLU A 128 18.16 6.53 1.03
CA GLU A 128 18.13 7.96 1.33
C GLU A 128 16.72 8.53 1.10
N PHE A 129 16.07 8.12 0.01
CA PHE A 129 14.69 8.50 -0.28
C PHE A 129 13.74 8.12 0.88
N LEU A 130 13.83 6.89 1.39
CA LEU A 130 13.00 6.43 2.51
C LEU A 130 13.30 7.17 3.80
N ARG A 131 14.57 7.49 4.06
CA ARG A 131 14.98 8.28 5.23
C ARG A 131 14.34 9.66 5.22
N ILE A 132 14.36 10.34 4.06
CA ILE A 132 13.75 11.66 3.89
C ILE A 132 12.22 11.55 4.01
N LYS A 133 11.61 10.57 3.34
CA LYS A 133 10.14 10.42 3.27
C LYS A 133 9.49 10.12 4.62
N TYR A 134 10.13 9.28 5.45
CA TYR A 134 9.58 8.85 6.74
C TYR A 134 10.27 9.49 7.95
N GLU A 135 11.18 10.45 7.73
CA GLU A 135 11.94 11.16 8.78
C GLU A 135 12.61 10.20 9.79
N SER A 136 13.06 9.03 9.33
CA SER A 136 13.53 7.95 10.20
C SER A 136 15.05 7.73 10.09
N SER A 137 15.74 7.77 11.22
CA SER A 137 17.21 7.69 11.29
C SER A 137 17.78 6.27 11.43
N GLN A 138 16.96 5.23 11.67
CA GLN A 138 17.41 3.88 12.02
C GLN A 138 16.76 2.77 11.16
N HIS A 139 17.44 1.62 11.09
CA HIS A 139 17.11 0.34 10.40
C HIS A 139 15.73 0.24 9.71
N ILE A 140 15.57 0.92 8.57
CA ILE A 140 14.32 0.99 7.80
C ILE A 140 13.84 -0.40 7.34
N GLU A 141 14.74 -1.36 7.09
CA GLU A 141 14.39 -2.70 6.59
C GLU A 141 13.34 -3.43 7.44
N GLN A 142 13.44 -3.33 8.77
CA GLN A 142 12.58 -4.05 9.70
C GLN A 142 11.30 -3.28 10.00
N THR A 143 11.35 -1.95 9.95
CA THR A 143 10.27 -1.04 10.37
C THR A 143 9.50 -0.43 9.21
N LEU A 144 9.88 -0.65 7.95
CA LEU A 144 9.27 0.01 6.79
C LEU A 144 7.74 -0.14 6.75
N LYS A 145 7.22 -1.34 7.06
CA LYS A 145 5.77 -1.57 7.09
C LYS A 145 5.05 -0.74 8.15
N SER A 146 5.63 -0.60 9.35
CA SER A 146 5.01 0.21 10.40
C SER A 146 5.10 1.70 10.06
N LEU A 147 6.23 2.16 9.52
CA LEU A 147 6.41 3.55 9.05
C LEU A 147 5.41 3.92 7.94
N GLN A 148 5.15 3.01 7.00
CA GLN A 148 4.14 3.20 5.96
C GLN A 148 2.73 3.34 6.55
N ILE A 149 2.39 2.53 7.55
CA ILE A 149 1.09 2.62 8.25
C ILE A 149 1.00 3.93 9.02
N GLU A 150 2.03 4.34 9.75
CA GLU A 150 2.09 5.62 10.47
C GLU A 150 1.95 6.81 9.52
N CYS A 151 2.60 6.75 8.35
CA CYS A 151 2.46 7.75 7.31
C CYS A 151 0.99 7.88 6.84
N LEU A 152 0.31 6.77 6.56
CA LEU A 152 -1.11 6.78 6.23
C LEU A 152 -1.96 7.36 7.36
N LEU A 153 -1.72 6.96 8.60
CA LEU A 153 -2.47 7.43 9.77
C LEU A 153 -2.29 8.93 9.99
N SER A 154 -1.07 9.44 9.88
CA SER A 154 -0.78 10.87 9.98
C SER A 154 -1.48 11.68 8.88
N ALA A 155 -1.51 11.14 7.65
CA ALA A 155 -2.23 11.75 6.53
C ALA A 155 -3.75 11.77 6.73
N ILE A 156 -4.32 10.75 7.39
CA ILE A 156 -5.75 10.71 7.75
C ILE A 156 -6.04 11.74 8.86
N LYS A 157 -5.22 11.77 9.92
CA LYS A 157 -5.38 12.71 11.04
C LYS A 157 -5.34 14.18 10.61
N LYS A 158 -4.58 14.50 9.55
CA LYS A 158 -4.54 15.85 8.95
C LYS A 158 -5.86 16.26 8.26
N LYS A 159 -6.75 15.32 7.95
CA LYS A 159 -8.02 15.60 7.27
C LYS A 159 -9.16 15.75 8.26
N THR A 160 -9.65 16.97 8.41
CA THR A 160 -10.72 17.35 9.36
C THR A 160 -11.97 16.47 9.28
N LEU A 161 -12.37 16.06 8.06
CA LEU A 161 -13.57 15.25 7.87
C LEU A 161 -13.38 13.77 8.21
N HIS A 162 -12.15 13.25 8.14
CA HIS A 162 -11.87 11.81 8.24
C HIS A 162 -11.08 11.45 9.51
N SER A 163 -10.69 12.43 10.32
CA SER A 163 -9.81 12.22 11.47
C SER A 163 -10.52 11.65 12.70
N LYS A 164 -11.82 11.90 12.87
CA LYS A 164 -12.56 11.63 14.11
C LYS A 164 -12.53 10.18 14.58
N LEU A 165 -12.67 9.22 13.67
CA LEU A 165 -12.51 7.79 13.97
C LEU A 165 -11.08 7.47 14.45
N PHE A 166 -10.08 8.15 13.87
CA PHE A 166 -8.65 7.92 14.12
C PHE A 166 -8.07 8.75 15.26
N GLU A 167 -8.80 9.75 15.76
CA GLU A 167 -8.51 10.42 17.03
C GLU A 167 -8.81 9.47 18.20
N SER A 168 -9.89 8.70 18.08
CA SER A 168 -10.33 7.72 19.09
C SER A 168 -9.35 6.54 19.25
N LEU A 169 -8.49 6.31 18.26
CA LEU A 169 -7.43 5.30 18.31
C LEU A 169 -6.33 5.59 19.34
N ASN A 170 -6.20 6.84 19.78
CA ASN A 170 -5.25 7.20 20.85
C ASN A 170 -5.82 6.92 22.26
N ASN A 171 -7.12 6.60 22.37
CA ASN A 171 -7.75 6.32 23.65
C ASN A 171 -7.58 4.84 24.00
N GLU A 172 -6.98 4.53 25.15
CA GLU A 172 -6.71 3.16 25.61
C GLU A 172 -7.96 2.28 25.78
N THR A 173 -9.15 2.90 25.82
CA THR A 173 -10.44 2.22 26.01
C THR A 173 -11.03 1.63 24.73
N PHE A 174 -10.52 1.99 23.55
CA PHE A 174 -11.12 1.62 22.29
C PHE A 174 -10.53 0.32 21.73
N ASP A 175 -11.29 -0.77 21.82
CA ASP A 175 -10.90 -2.06 21.23
C ASP A 175 -11.07 -2.03 19.69
N ILE A 176 -9.95 -1.79 19.01
CA ILE A 176 -9.81 -1.83 17.55
C ILE A 176 -10.20 -3.20 17.00
N GLN A 177 -9.82 -4.29 17.67
CA GLN A 177 -10.03 -5.64 17.16
C GLN A 177 -11.51 -6.00 17.15
N THR A 178 -12.24 -5.69 18.23
CA THR A 178 -13.69 -5.91 18.25
C THR A 178 -14.42 -4.99 17.28
N SER A 179 -14.03 -3.72 17.21
CA SER A 179 -14.68 -2.72 16.35
C SER A 179 -14.43 -2.95 14.85
N SER A 180 -13.35 -3.65 14.48
CA SER A 180 -13.03 -4.02 13.10
C SER A 180 -13.51 -5.42 12.69
N LYS A 181 -14.18 -6.19 13.57
CA LYS A 181 -14.66 -7.55 13.28
C LYS A 181 -15.51 -7.62 12.00
N TRP A 182 -16.40 -6.65 11.81
CA TRP A 182 -17.27 -6.61 10.64
C TRP A 182 -16.49 -6.43 9.32
N ILE A 183 -15.35 -5.71 9.36
CA ILE A 183 -14.47 -5.49 8.19
C ILE A 183 -13.70 -6.76 7.80
N VAL A 184 -13.37 -7.58 8.79
CA VAL A 184 -12.51 -8.77 8.62
C VAL A 184 -13.30 -10.03 8.33
N LYS A 185 -14.47 -10.20 8.97
CA LYS A 185 -15.18 -11.49 9.01
C LYS A 185 -16.52 -11.50 8.28
N GLU A 186 -17.14 -10.36 7.98
CA GLU A 186 -18.47 -10.38 7.38
C GLU A 186 -18.47 -10.59 5.86
N ASN A 187 -19.53 -11.24 5.40
CA ASN A 187 -19.75 -11.54 3.99
C ASN A 187 -20.45 -10.36 3.27
N ILE A 188 -19.88 -9.15 3.39
CA ILE A 188 -20.46 -7.95 2.81
C ILE A 188 -20.02 -7.81 1.34
N SER A 189 -20.94 -7.36 0.48
CA SER A 189 -20.62 -7.03 -0.91
C SER A 189 -19.62 -5.86 -0.99
N PRO A 190 -18.69 -5.84 -1.95
CA PRO A 190 -17.72 -4.75 -2.09
C PRO A 190 -18.36 -3.35 -2.16
N LYS A 191 -19.54 -3.23 -2.79
CA LYS A 191 -20.28 -1.97 -2.94
C LYS A 191 -20.93 -1.53 -1.62
N SER A 192 -21.55 -2.47 -0.89
CA SER A 192 -22.13 -2.19 0.42
C SER A 192 -21.05 -1.78 1.43
N GLU A 193 -19.89 -2.46 1.43
CA GLU A 193 -18.76 -2.08 2.26
C GLU A 193 -18.28 -0.66 1.93
N ALA A 194 -18.21 -0.31 0.64
CA ALA A 194 -17.82 1.05 0.21
C ALA A 194 -18.73 2.13 0.81
N MET A 195 -20.04 1.85 0.91
CA MET A 195 -21.01 2.76 1.50
C MET A 195 -20.82 2.90 3.02
N PHE A 196 -20.60 1.78 3.73
CA PHE A 196 -20.33 1.82 5.17
C PHE A 196 -19.07 2.59 5.52
N PHE A 197 -18.00 2.41 4.72
CA PHE A 197 -16.76 3.19 4.89
C PHE A 197 -17.00 4.68 4.66
N LEU A 198 -17.78 5.05 3.64
CA LEU A 198 -18.12 6.46 3.41
C LEU A 198 -18.88 7.08 4.59
N LEU A 199 -19.80 6.35 5.21
CA LEU A 199 -20.55 6.84 6.37
C LEU A 199 -19.62 7.05 7.57
N GLN A 200 -18.75 6.08 7.86
CA GLN A 200 -17.77 6.18 8.95
C GLN A 200 -16.70 7.25 8.72
N ASP A 201 -16.34 7.49 7.48
CA ASP A 201 -15.38 8.55 7.12
C ASP A 201 -16.00 9.95 7.26
N ARG A 202 -17.31 10.09 7.46
CA ARG A 202 -18.00 11.38 7.60
C ARG A 202 -18.51 11.66 9.02
N SER A 203 -18.54 10.63 9.88
CA SER A 203 -19.08 10.68 11.23
C SER A 203 -18.09 11.28 12.23
#